data_AF-A0A3E0P890-F1
#
_entry.id   AF-A0A3E0P890-F1
#
_cell.length_a   1.000
_cell.length_b   1.000
_cell.length_c   1.000
_cell.angle_alpha   90.00
_cell.angle_beta   90.00
_cell.angle_gamma   90.00
#
_symmetry.space_group_name_H-M   'P 1'
#
loop_
_entity.id
_entity.type
_entity.pdbx_description
1 polymer ?
#
loop_
_entity_poly.entity_id
_entity_poly.type
_entity_poly.pdbx_seq_one_letter_code
_entity_poly.pdbx_strand_id
1 'polypeptide(L)'
;MGHHEMNQRALAISILQKARDTLSERLSQRIIESKHEIADDAEGHSYLSEIETIYDQLGGRLAHLNAMLSSLPPDSPQSPADEAASEIVYADLASDCSSPLDLEPTAPITLLALPAPARCEEPPLHPLVEQFASICVFTQAGDQASTARVISEVFDIKPSQARRGAEVFAAQRERWGEYTHRLEQFASAVDETNEYAAATLLGECFGFQPLDALLLVRSLKSPEAEASEEEPIE
;
A
#
# COMPACT_ATOMS: atom_id res chain seq x y z
N MET A 1 -39.84 2.26 -14.86
CA MET A 1 -38.52 1.99 -14.26
C MET A 1 -37.49 3.12 -14.44
N GLY A 2 -37.73 4.18 -15.23
CA GLY A 2 -36.71 5.23 -15.48
C GLY A 2 -36.52 6.35 -14.43
N HIS A 3 -37.46 6.56 -13.50
CA HIS A 3 -37.34 7.66 -12.51
C HIS A 3 -36.35 7.38 -11.37
N HIS A 4 -36.08 6.11 -11.06
CA HIS A 4 -35.16 5.75 -9.99
C HIS A 4 -33.69 5.86 -10.44
N GLU A 5 -33.39 5.48 -11.67
CA GLU A 5 -32.06 5.65 -12.29
C GLU A 5 -31.70 7.13 -12.50
N MET A 6 -32.65 7.96 -12.94
CA MET A 6 -32.42 9.40 -13.08
C MET A 6 -32.11 10.10 -11.74
N ASN A 7 -32.77 9.69 -10.65
CA ASN A 7 -32.53 10.27 -9.33
C ASN A 7 -31.19 9.78 -8.74
N GLN A 8 -30.86 8.49 -8.92
CA GLN A 8 -29.54 7.95 -8.54
C GLN A 8 -28.40 8.62 -9.32
N ARG A 9 -28.62 8.95 -10.60
CA ARG A 9 -27.66 9.66 -11.46
C ARG A 9 -27.43 11.10 -11.02
N ALA A 10 -28.51 11.85 -10.75
CA ALA A 10 -28.41 13.21 -10.24
C ALA A 10 -27.67 13.24 -8.89
N LEU A 11 -27.91 12.24 -8.04
CA LEU A 11 -27.24 12.08 -6.76
C LEU A 11 -25.75 11.77 -6.95
N ALA A 12 -25.38 10.85 -7.85
CA ALA A 12 -23.99 10.54 -8.17
C ALA A 12 -23.21 11.75 -8.71
N ILE A 13 -23.82 12.52 -9.62
CA ILE A 13 -23.23 13.77 -10.15
C ILE A 13 -22.99 14.77 -9.02
N SER A 14 -23.97 14.96 -8.12
CA SER A 14 -23.84 15.89 -7.00
C SER A 14 -22.72 15.51 -6.02
N ILE A 15 -22.53 14.20 -5.78
CA ILE A 15 -21.47 13.68 -4.92
C ILE A 15 -20.10 13.91 -5.58
N LEU A 16 -19.98 13.59 -6.87
CA LEU A 16 -18.72 13.78 -7.61
C LEU A 16 -18.33 15.26 -7.72
N GLN A 17 -19.30 16.14 -7.93
CA GLN A 17 -19.08 17.59 -7.90
C GLN A 17 -18.60 18.06 -6.53
N LYS A 18 -19.28 17.64 -5.45
CA LYS A 18 -18.89 17.99 -4.07
C LYS A 18 -17.49 17.46 -3.72
N ALA A 19 -17.15 16.25 -4.18
CA ALA A 19 -15.84 15.66 -3.99
C ALA A 19 -14.76 16.45 -4.74
N ARG A 20 -15.00 16.83 -6.00
CA ARG A 20 -14.11 17.70 -6.79
C ARG A 20 -13.89 19.04 -6.10
N ASP A 21 -14.95 19.69 -5.67
CA ASP A 21 -14.87 21.03 -5.06
C ASP A 21 -14.07 20.97 -3.75
N THR A 22 -14.34 19.97 -2.90
CA THR A 22 -13.58 19.73 -1.67
C THR A 22 -12.11 19.42 -1.94
N LEU A 23 -11.80 18.63 -2.98
CA LEU A 23 -10.42 18.31 -3.33
C LEU A 23 -9.68 19.55 -3.87
N SER A 24 -10.36 20.39 -4.65
CA SER A 24 -9.81 21.64 -5.20
C SER A 24 -9.50 22.67 -4.11
N GLU A 25 -10.36 22.75 -3.09
CA GLU A 25 -10.16 23.61 -1.93
C GLU A 25 -8.96 23.12 -1.11
N ARG A 26 -8.85 21.82 -0.85
CA ARG A 26 -7.71 21.23 -0.14
C ARG A 26 -6.40 21.37 -0.90
N LEU A 27 -6.42 21.23 -2.23
CA LEU A 27 -5.27 21.48 -3.08
C LEU A 27 -4.82 22.94 -2.98
N SER A 28 -5.77 23.88 -3.08
CA SER A 28 -5.48 25.31 -2.95
C SER A 28 -4.87 25.64 -1.59
N GLN A 29 -5.44 25.09 -0.52
CA GLN A 29 -4.92 25.26 0.85
C GLN A 29 -3.51 24.68 1.00
N ARG A 30 -3.26 23.47 0.46
CA ARG A 30 -1.94 22.83 0.51
C ARG A 30 -0.88 23.61 -0.26
N ILE A 31 -1.23 24.18 -1.42
CA ILE A 31 -0.32 25.04 -2.21
C ILE A 31 0.04 26.31 -1.43
N ILE A 32 -0.92 26.89 -0.70
CA ILE A 32 -0.67 28.08 0.13
C ILE A 32 0.27 27.74 1.30
N GLU A 33 0.05 26.61 1.95
CA GLU A 33 0.87 26.14 3.07
C GLU A 33 2.30 25.80 2.65
N SER A 34 2.46 25.09 1.53
CA SER A 34 3.77 24.71 0.97
C SER A 34 4.40 25.78 0.07
N LYS A 35 3.88 27.02 0.06
CA LYS A 35 4.35 28.10 -0.84
C LYS A 35 5.86 28.36 -0.74
N HIS A 36 6.42 28.33 0.46
CA HIS A 36 7.85 28.60 0.67
C HIS A 36 8.71 27.44 0.16
N GLU A 37 8.29 26.21 0.46
CA GLU A 37 8.95 24.98 0.00
C GLU A 37 8.93 24.89 -1.53
N ILE A 38 7.81 25.25 -2.17
CA ILE A 38 7.65 25.35 -3.62
C ILE A 38 8.56 26.43 -4.22
N ALA A 39 8.71 27.57 -3.56
CA ALA A 39 9.59 28.63 -4.02
C ALA A 39 11.07 28.20 -3.94
N ASP A 40 11.45 27.55 -2.84
CA ASP A 40 12.80 27.03 -2.64
C ASP A 40 13.12 25.89 -3.65
N ASP A 41 12.13 25.05 -3.99
CA ASP A 41 12.22 24.02 -5.04
C ASP A 41 12.36 24.65 -6.44
N ALA A 42 11.58 25.68 -6.76
CA ALA A 42 11.65 26.39 -8.04
C ALA A 42 12.96 27.16 -8.24
N GLU A 43 13.60 27.61 -7.15
CA GLU A 43 14.92 28.24 -7.17
C GLU A 43 16.07 27.21 -7.19
N GLY A 44 15.75 25.91 -7.11
CA GLY A 44 16.73 24.82 -7.09
C GLY A 44 17.51 24.72 -5.77
N HIS A 45 16.97 25.31 -4.71
CA HIS A 45 17.51 25.26 -3.34
C HIS A 45 17.01 24.04 -2.56
N SER A 46 15.92 23.42 -3.01
CA SER A 46 15.39 22.16 -2.50
C SER A 46 15.55 21.04 -3.54
N TYR A 47 15.90 19.83 -3.08
CA TYR A 47 15.92 18.59 -3.89
C TYR A 47 14.71 17.70 -3.60
N LEU A 48 13.71 18.22 -2.85
CA LEU A 48 12.59 17.42 -2.35
C LEU A 48 11.43 17.34 -3.34
N SER A 49 11.50 18.00 -4.51
CA SER A 49 10.46 17.95 -5.55
C SER A 49 9.05 18.11 -4.97
N GLU A 50 8.85 19.11 -4.09
CA GLU A 50 7.55 19.34 -3.44
C GLU A 50 6.48 19.69 -4.51
N ILE A 51 6.91 20.33 -5.61
CA ILE A 51 6.06 20.62 -6.76
C ILE A 51 5.54 19.33 -7.42
N GLU A 52 6.43 18.36 -7.69
CA GLU A 52 6.05 17.08 -8.31
C GLU A 52 5.15 16.28 -7.35
N THR A 53 5.47 16.29 -6.06
CA THR A 53 4.70 15.58 -5.03
C THR A 53 3.26 16.10 -4.94
N ILE A 54 3.06 17.42 -4.97
CA ILE A 54 1.73 18.03 -4.97
C ILE A 54 0.97 17.71 -6.27
N TYR A 55 1.67 17.70 -7.41
CA TYR A 55 1.08 17.37 -8.71
C TYR A 55 0.60 15.92 -8.79
N ASP A 56 1.43 14.96 -8.35
CA ASP A 56 1.09 13.54 -8.40
C ASP A 56 -0.04 13.18 -7.43
N GLN A 57 0.02 13.68 -6.19
CA GLN A 57 -0.93 13.28 -5.16
C GLN A 57 -2.31 13.91 -5.33
N LEU A 58 -2.37 15.19 -5.72
CA LEU A 58 -3.61 15.95 -5.77
C LEU A 58 -4.03 16.27 -7.20
N GLY A 59 -3.10 16.60 -8.09
CA GLY A 59 -3.37 16.84 -9.51
C GLY A 59 -3.88 15.59 -10.22
N GLY A 60 -3.24 14.44 -9.99
CA GLY A 60 -3.67 13.15 -10.54
C GLY A 60 -5.09 12.74 -10.09
N ARG A 61 -5.41 12.95 -8.82
CA ARG A 61 -6.76 12.68 -8.27
C ARG A 61 -7.83 13.60 -8.84
N LEU A 62 -7.49 14.87 -9.07
CA LEU A 62 -8.41 15.85 -9.66
C LEU A 62 -8.65 15.56 -11.15
N ALA A 63 -7.60 15.17 -11.89
CA ALA A 63 -7.72 14.71 -13.27
C ALA A 63 -8.61 13.46 -13.39
N HIS A 64 -8.46 12.51 -12.48
CA HIS A 64 -9.30 11.31 -12.42
C HIS A 64 -10.77 11.62 -12.12
N LEU A 65 -11.06 12.50 -11.14
CA LEU A 65 -12.42 12.97 -10.87
C LEU A 65 -13.03 13.70 -12.08
N ASN A 66 -12.22 14.49 -12.79
CA ASN A 66 -12.68 15.19 -13.98
C ASN A 66 -12.98 14.21 -15.13
N ALA A 67 -12.14 13.19 -15.33
CA ALA A 67 -12.40 12.11 -16.30
C ALA A 67 -13.68 11.30 -15.95
N MET A 68 -13.94 11.06 -14.67
CA MET A 68 -15.19 10.43 -14.23
C MET A 68 -16.41 11.33 -14.48
N LEU A 69 -16.29 12.65 -14.32
CA LEU A 69 -17.35 13.59 -14.67
C LEU A 69 -17.57 13.65 -16.19
N SER A 70 -16.51 13.61 -16.99
CA SER A 70 -16.57 13.65 -18.46
C SER A 70 -17.05 12.34 -19.10
N SER A 71 -16.89 11.20 -18.42
CA SER A 71 -17.35 9.88 -18.88
C SER A 71 -18.80 9.58 -18.51
N LEU A 72 -19.45 10.45 -17.74
CA LEU A 72 -20.89 10.35 -17.54
C LEU A 72 -21.58 10.72 -18.87
N PRO A 73 -22.49 9.87 -19.38
CA PRO A 73 -23.17 10.14 -20.65
C PRO A 73 -23.86 11.50 -20.58
N PRO A 74 -23.88 12.31 -21.65
CA PRO A 74 -24.60 13.58 -21.67
C PRO A 74 -26.10 13.33 -21.52
N ASP A 75 -26.81 14.24 -20.84
CA ASP A 75 -28.27 14.24 -20.87
C ASP A 75 -28.75 14.77 -22.23
N SER A 76 -29.29 13.88 -23.06
CA SER A 76 -30.01 14.16 -24.33
C SER A 76 -29.13 14.36 -25.58
N PRO A 77 -29.66 14.06 -26.79
CA PRO A 77 -28.85 13.80 -27.98
C PRO A 77 -28.25 15.11 -28.50
N GLN A 78 -26.94 15.25 -28.35
CA GLN A 78 -26.23 16.30 -29.05
C GLN A 78 -26.19 15.98 -30.54
N SER A 79 -26.81 16.86 -31.32
CA SER A 79 -26.65 17.01 -32.75
C SER A 79 -25.16 17.00 -33.13
N PRO A 80 -24.76 16.36 -34.24
CA PRO A 80 -23.36 16.28 -34.63
C PRO A 80 -22.91 17.62 -35.19
N ALA A 81 -22.13 18.37 -34.42
CA ALA A 81 -21.35 19.51 -34.89
C ALA A 81 -20.25 19.80 -33.88
N ASP A 82 -19.14 19.06 -33.96
CA ASP A 82 -17.82 19.61 -34.25
C ASP A 82 -16.78 18.50 -34.11
N GLU A 83 -16.37 17.98 -35.26
CA GLU A 83 -15.07 17.32 -35.43
C GLU A 83 -13.99 18.40 -35.33
N ALA A 84 -13.14 18.35 -34.32
CA ALA A 84 -11.75 18.79 -34.45
C ALA A 84 -10.88 18.30 -33.29
N ALA A 85 -9.88 17.52 -33.66
CA ALA A 85 -8.62 17.30 -32.95
C ALA A 85 -8.66 16.51 -31.64
N SER A 86 -8.36 15.22 -31.74
CA SER A 86 -7.04 14.71 -31.30
C SER A 86 -6.87 13.27 -31.75
N GLU A 87 -6.09 13.11 -32.82
CA GLU A 87 -5.51 11.87 -33.29
C GLU A 87 -4.38 11.48 -32.31
N ILE A 88 -4.59 10.42 -31.54
CA ILE A 88 -3.48 9.67 -30.91
C ILE A 88 -3.72 8.20 -31.18
N VAL A 89 -2.94 7.71 -32.13
CA VAL A 89 -2.75 6.29 -32.50
C VAL A 89 -2.13 5.56 -31.30
N TYR A 90 -2.80 4.54 -30.79
CA TYR A 90 -2.16 3.49 -30.00
C TYR A 90 -2.33 2.14 -30.69
N ALA A 91 -1.18 1.53 -30.93
CA ALA A 91 -1.00 0.28 -31.62
C ALA A 91 -1.59 -0.90 -30.84
N ASP A 92 -2.34 -1.68 -31.60
CA ASP A 92 -2.52 -3.13 -31.55
C ASP A 92 -1.45 -3.91 -30.78
N LEU A 93 -1.87 -4.57 -29.70
CA LEU A 93 -1.39 -5.89 -29.30
C LEU A 93 -2.56 -6.67 -28.68
N ALA A 94 -3.35 -7.29 -29.55
CA ALA A 94 -4.18 -8.43 -29.19
C ALA A 94 -3.29 -9.61 -28.76
N SER A 95 -3.53 -10.16 -27.56
CA SER A 95 -3.04 -11.49 -27.19
C SER A 95 -4.17 -12.28 -26.54
N ASP A 96 -4.78 -13.12 -27.36
CA ASP A 96 -5.72 -14.17 -26.99
C ASP A 96 -5.12 -15.16 -25.98
N CYS A 97 -5.92 -15.58 -25.01
CA CYS A 97 -5.86 -16.92 -24.41
C CYS A 97 -7.24 -17.28 -23.84
N SER A 98 -8.08 -17.85 -24.69
CA SER A 98 -9.27 -18.60 -24.27
C SER A 98 -9.00 -20.09 -24.48
N SER A 99 -9.20 -20.89 -23.44
CA SER A 99 -9.26 -22.36 -23.54
C SER A 99 -10.28 -22.89 -22.52
N PRO A 100 -11.29 -23.66 -22.95
CA PRO A 100 -12.33 -24.20 -22.09
C PRO A 100 -11.89 -25.53 -21.45
N LEU A 101 -12.13 -25.69 -20.14
CA LEU A 101 -11.96 -26.97 -19.45
C LEU A 101 -13.23 -27.82 -19.58
N ASP A 102 -13.04 -28.99 -20.15
CA ASP A 102 -13.99 -30.08 -20.31
C ASP A 102 -14.23 -30.76 -18.94
N LEU A 103 -15.50 -30.96 -18.58
CA LEU A 103 -15.93 -31.62 -17.34
C LEU A 103 -16.97 -32.67 -17.71
N GLU A 104 -16.69 -33.94 -17.42
CA GLU A 104 -17.69 -35.00 -17.18
C GLU A 104 -17.00 -36.23 -16.52
N PRO A 105 -17.75 -37.13 -15.85
CA PRO A 105 -17.42 -37.63 -14.51
C PRO A 105 -17.36 -39.18 -14.46
N THR A 106 -17.19 -39.75 -13.26
CA THR A 106 -17.84 -40.99 -12.75
C THR A 106 -16.90 -41.95 -11.96
N ALA A 107 -17.00 -41.82 -10.62
CA ALA A 107 -17.16 -42.88 -9.59
C ALA A 107 -16.01 -43.88 -9.27
N PRO A 108 -16.13 -44.74 -8.22
CA PRO A 108 -16.31 -44.38 -6.80
C PRO A 108 -15.37 -45.15 -5.82
N ILE A 109 -15.11 -44.52 -4.66
CA ILE A 109 -14.90 -45.03 -3.29
C ILE A 109 -13.97 -46.25 -3.07
N THR A 110 -12.88 -46.04 -2.32
CA THR A 110 -12.31 -47.07 -1.43
C THR A 110 -11.67 -46.47 -0.17
N LEU A 111 -12.34 -46.73 0.96
CA LEU A 111 -11.85 -47.00 2.33
C LEU A 111 -10.84 -46.07 3.02
N LEU A 112 -11.34 -45.42 4.10
CA LEU A 112 -10.73 -45.24 5.42
C LEU A 112 -9.20 -45.31 5.50
N ALA A 113 -8.57 -44.15 5.39
CA ALA A 113 -7.35 -43.84 6.11
C ALA A 113 -7.47 -42.39 6.61
N LEU A 114 -7.34 -42.19 7.92
CA LEU A 114 -7.20 -40.86 8.50
C LEU A 114 -6.03 -40.17 7.79
N PRO A 115 -6.20 -38.97 7.22
CA PRO A 115 -5.05 -38.22 6.77
C PRO A 115 -4.26 -37.87 8.03
N ALA A 116 -3.09 -38.49 8.19
CA ALA A 116 -2.02 -37.90 8.95
C ALA A 116 -1.91 -36.43 8.51
N PRO A 117 -1.74 -35.47 9.43
CA PRO A 117 -1.66 -34.05 9.07
C PRO A 117 -0.63 -33.96 7.96
N ALA A 118 -1.09 -33.54 6.78
CA ALA A 118 -0.20 -33.20 5.70
C ALA A 118 0.79 -32.24 6.32
N ARG A 119 2.04 -32.67 6.44
CA ARG A 119 3.14 -31.71 6.52
C ARG A 119 3.06 -31.01 5.18
N CYS A 120 2.27 -29.94 5.12
CA CYS A 120 2.58 -28.85 4.23
C CYS A 120 4.06 -28.61 4.46
N GLU A 121 4.86 -28.93 3.45
CA GLU A 121 6.17 -28.33 3.33
C GLU A 121 5.88 -26.83 3.22
N GLU A 122 5.75 -26.19 4.38
CA GLU A 122 5.75 -24.75 4.51
C GLU A 122 7.07 -24.32 3.83
N PRO A 123 7.01 -23.40 2.85
CA PRO A 123 8.23 -22.76 2.37
C PRO A 123 8.98 -22.25 3.61
N PRO A 124 10.33 -22.29 3.63
CA PRO A 124 11.09 -21.90 4.81
C PRO A 124 10.58 -20.54 5.26
N LEU A 125 9.87 -20.51 6.38
CA LEU A 125 9.34 -19.28 6.94
C LEU A 125 10.56 -18.40 7.17
N HIS A 126 10.61 -17.26 6.48
CA HIS A 126 11.69 -16.32 6.66
C HIS A 126 11.78 -16.00 8.17
N PRO A 127 12.99 -15.88 8.75
CA PRO A 127 13.18 -15.68 10.18
C PRO A 127 12.39 -14.45 10.70
N LEU A 128 12.15 -13.48 9.82
CA LEU A 128 11.30 -12.32 10.09
C LEU A 128 9.84 -12.69 10.37
N VAL A 129 9.27 -13.65 9.64
CA VAL A 129 7.87 -14.07 9.82
C VAL A 129 7.66 -14.71 11.19
N GLU A 130 8.59 -15.55 11.64
CA GLU A 130 8.55 -16.15 12.99
C GLU A 130 8.69 -15.09 14.09
N GLN A 131 9.56 -14.09 13.88
CA GLN A 131 9.73 -12.97 14.79
C GLN A 131 8.48 -12.07 14.83
N PHE A 132 7.82 -11.81 13.70
CA PHE A 132 6.56 -11.08 13.64
C PHE A 132 5.40 -11.84 14.29
N ALA A 133 5.34 -13.16 14.12
CA ALA A 133 4.39 -14.00 14.84
C ALA A 133 4.57 -13.88 16.35
N SER A 134 5.81 -13.85 16.84
CA SER A 134 6.11 -13.62 18.26
C SER A 134 5.64 -12.25 18.75
N ILE A 135 5.86 -11.19 17.96
CA ILE A 135 5.34 -9.84 18.24
C ILE A 135 3.80 -9.86 18.37
N CYS A 136 3.10 -10.55 17.47
CA CYS A 136 1.66 -10.72 17.53
C CYS A 136 1.21 -11.41 18.82
N VAL A 137 1.86 -12.50 19.21
CA VAL A 137 1.52 -13.27 20.42
C VAL A 137 1.71 -12.44 21.69
N PHE A 138 2.84 -11.75 21.85
CA PHE A 138 3.08 -10.91 23.02
C PHE A 138 2.13 -9.71 23.09
N THR A 139 1.82 -9.11 21.94
CA THR A 139 0.84 -8.03 21.87
C THR A 139 -0.55 -8.53 22.26
N GLN A 140 -0.97 -9.70 21.77
CA GLN A 140 -2.23 -10.37 22.15
C GLN A 140 -2.32 -10.65 23.64
N ALA A 141 -1.23 -11.09 24.26
CA ALA A 141 -1.15 -11.29 25.70
C ALA A 141 -1.18 -9.99 26.52
N GLY A 142 -1.08 -8.81 25.87
CA GLY A 142 -1.01 -7.51 26.53
C GLY A 142 0.37 -7.21 27.14
N ASP A 143 1.39 -8.00 26.82
CA ASP A 143 2.75 -7.80 27.33
C ASP A 143 3.53 -6.86 26.40
N GLN A 144 3.38 -5.57 26.66
CA GLN A 144 4.08 -4.51 25.91
C GLN A 144 5.60 -4.56 26.12
N ALA A 145 6.08 -5.02 27.27
CA ALA A 145 7.51 -5.06 27.57
C ALA A 145 8.22 -6.14 26.74
N SER A 146 7.62 -7.32 26.63
CA SER A 146 8.13 -8.40 25.77
C SER A 146 8.00 -8.03 24.29
N THR A 147 6.87 -7.42 23.90
CA THR A 147 6.68 -6.91 22.52
C THR A 147 7.77 -5.91 22.13
N ALA A 148 8.04 -4.92 22.99
CA ALA A 148 9.09 -3.94 22.75
C ALA A 148 10.49 -4.58 22.68
N ARG A 149 10.75 -5.62 23.47
CA ARG A 149 12.03 -6.34 23.42
C ARG A 149 12.23 -7.02 22.07
N VAL A 150 11.20 -7.73 21.57
CA VAL A 150 11.28 -8.38 20.26
C VAL A 150 11.42 -7.34 19.15
N ILE A 151 10.65 -6.25 19.17
CA ILE A 151 10.79 -5.14 18.20
C ILE A 151 12.22 -4.56 18.22
N SER A 152 12.80 -4.38 19.41
CA SER A 152 14.18 -3.89 19.56
C SER A 152 15.20 -4.81 18.91
N GLU A 153 14.99 -6.12 19.01
CA GLU A 153 15.87 -7.16 18.47
C GLU A 153 15.71 -7.32 16.96
N VAL A 154 14.48 -7.30 16.45
CA VAL A 154 14.19 -7.42 15.02
C VAL A 154 14.73 -6.24 14.22
N PHE A 155 14.54 -5.02 14.72
CA PHE A 155 14.89 -3.80 13.99
C PHE A 155 16.25 -3.22 14.40
N ASP A 156 16.95 -3.82 15.36
CA ASP A 156 18.17 -3.29 15.97
C ASP A 156 18.07 -1.80 16.39
N ILE A 157 16.99 -1.47 17.11
CA ILE A 157 16.70 -0.10 17.54
C ILE A 157 16.84 0.09 19.04
N LYS A 158 16.89 1.35 19.48
CA LYS A 158 16.94 1.70 20.90
C LYS A 158 15.67 1.21 21.62
N PRO A 159 15.78 0.69 22.85
CA PRO A 159 14.62 0.20 23.62
C PRO A 159 13.52 1.25 23.84
N SER A 160 13.87 2.54 23.91
CA SER A 160 12.89 3.62 24.02
C SER A 160 12.03 3.79 22.77
N GLN A 161 12.62 3.65 21.58
CA GLN A 161 11.90 3.66 20.31
C GLN A 161 11.06 2.40 20.15
N ALA A 162 11.59 1.24 20.52
CA ALA A 162 10.86 -0.02 20.47
C ALA A 162 9.63 -0.04 21.38
N ARG A 163 9.70 0.57 22.58
CA ARG A 163 8.53 0.75 23.47
C ARG A 163 7.45 1.60 22.81
N ARG A 164 7.82 2.74 22.21
CA ARG A 164 6.87 3.58 21.48
C ARG A 164 6.25 2.82 20.31
N GLY A 165 7.06 2.05 19.57
CA GLY A 165 6.59 1.18 18.50
C GLY A 165 5.58 0.15 18.98
N ALA A 166 5.84 -0.50 20.12
CA ALA A 166 4.93 -1.47 20.74
C ALA A 166 3.61 -0.83 21.19
N GLU A 167 3.66 0.36 21.78
CA GLU A 167 2.45 1.11 22.18
C GLU A 167 1.58 1.47 20.97
N VAL A 168 2.20 1.99 19.90
CA VAL A 168 1.48 2.31 18.66
C VAL A 168 0.92 1.04 18.04
N PHE A 169 1.71 -0.04 17.97
CA PHE A 169 1.28 -1.31 17.41
C PHE A 169 0.08 -1.90 18.16
N ALA A 170 0.08 -1.83 19.50
CA ALA A 170 -1.05 -2.25 20.32
C ALA A 170 -2.31 -1.41 20.06
N ALA A 171 -2.18 -0.09 19.88
CA ALA A 171 -3.28 0.80 19.54
C ALA A 171 -3.81 0.58 18.11
N GLN A 172 -2.92 0.31 17.15
CA GLN A 172 -3.26 -0.02 15.76
C GLN A 172 -4.09 -1.29 15.68
N ARG A 173 -3.76 -2.31 16.49
CA ARG A 173 -4.53 -3.57 16.58
C ARG A 173 -6.00 -3.35 16.95
N GLU A 174 -6.28 -2.43 17.88
CA GLU A 174 -7.66 -2.12 18.25
C GLU A 174 -8.41 -1.40 17.13
N ARG A 175 -7.68 -0.65 16.29
CA ARG A 175 -8.23 0.10 15.17
C ARG A 175 -8.42 -0.76 13.92
N TRP A 176 -7.53 -1.72 13.68
CA TRP A 176 -7.49 -2.56 12.49
C TRP A 176 -7.64 -4.03 12.87
N GLY A 177 -8.80 -4.61 12.56
CA GLY A 177 -9.11 -6.01 12.87
C GLY A 177 -8.20 -7.03 12.18
N GLU A 178 -7.57 -6.67 11.07
CA GLU A 178 -6.71 -7.55 10.25
C GLU A 178 -5.25 -7.11 10.26
N TYR A 179 -4.69 -6.85 11.44
CA TYR A 179 -3.31 -6.39 11.57
C TYR A 179 -2.26 -7.47 11.21
N THR A 180 -2.60 -8.76 11.31
CA THR A 180 -1.74 -9.87 10.89
C THR A 180 -1.47 -9.84 9.39
N HIS A 181 -2.50 -9.56 8.59
CA HIS A 181 -2.35 -9.45 7.14
C HIS A 181 -1.39 -8.31 6.75
N ARG A 182 -1.37 -7.20 7.50
CA ARG A 182 -0.43 -6.11 7.23
C ARG A 182 1.02 -6.47 7.55
N LEU A 183 1.26 -7.29 8.57
CA LEU A 183 2.61 -7.81 8.85
C LEU A 183 3.06 -8.80 7.78
N GLU A 184 2.16 -9.61 7.24
CA GLU A 184 2.45 -10.48 6.10
C GLU A 184 2.75 -9.66 4.83
N GLN A 185 1.95 -8.62 4.56
CA GLN A 185 2.23 -7.67 3.47
C GLN A 185 3.58 -6.98 3.66
N PHE A 186 3.94 -6.62 4.89
CA PHE A 186 5.24 -6.03 5.19
C PHE A 186 6.37 -7.02 4.91
N ALA A 187 6.26 -8.27 5.38
CA ALA A 187 7.24 -9.31 5.10
C ALA A 187 7.41 -9.53 3.58
N SER A 188 6.32 -9.66 2.83
CA SER A 188 6.34 -9.77 1.36
C SER A 188 6.98 -8.56 0.70
N ALA A 189 6.68 -7.33 1.16
CA ALA A 189 7.24 -6.10 0.62
C ALA A 189 8.74 -5.94 0.90
N VAL A 190 9.23 -6.49 2.01
CA VAL A 190 10.67 -6.59 2.29
C VAL A 190 11.32 -7.53 1.29
N ASP A 191 10.68 -8.63 0.90
CA ASP A 191 11.27 -9.58 -0.06
C ASP A 191 11.20 -9.07 -1.52
N GLU A 192 10.11 -8.42 -1.92
CA GLU A 192 9.83 -7.99 -3.31
C GLU A 192 10.61 -6.74 -3.78
N THR A 193 11.72 -6.38 -3.14
CA THR A 193 12.55 -5.19 -3.44
C THR A 193 11.86 -3.82 -3.27
N ASN A 194 10.59 -3.75 -2.89
CA ASN A 194 9.86 -2.48 -2.71
C ASN A 194 10.10 -1.84 -1.33
N GLU A 195 11.26 -1.18 -1.17
CA GLU A 195 11.65 -0.51 0.09
C GLU A 195 10.63 0.53 0.57
N TYR A 196 10.04 1.29 -0.36
CA TYR A 196 9.10 2.36 -0.02
C TYR A 196 7.77 1.82 0.50
N ALA A 197 7.24 0.76 -0.11
CA ALA A 197 6.05 0.09 0.38
C ALA A 197 6.28 -0.53 1.76
N ALA A 198 7.41 -1.22 1.95
CA ALA A 198 7.80 -1.77 3.24
C ALA A 198 7.94 -0.67 4.32
N ALA A 199 8.59 0.45 4.00
CA ALA A 199 8.76 1.57 4.94
C ALA A 199 7.41 2.21 5.32
N THR A 200 6.50 2.33 4.35
CA THR A 200 5.13 2.83 4.59
C THR A 200 4.37 1.90 5.52
N LEU A 201 4.39 0.59 5.26
CA LEU A 201 3.75 -0.42 6.11
C LEU A 201 4.35 -0.43 7.52
N LEU A 202 5.67 -0.23 7.64
CA LEU A 202 6.35 -0.13 8.94
C LEU A 202 5.92 1.11 9.72
N GLY A 203 5.85 2.27 9.05
CA GLY A 203 5.34 3.52 9.64
C GLY A 203 3.86 3.39 10.05
N GLU A 204 3.06 2.72 9.24
CA GLU A 204 1.66 2.43 9.55
C GLU A 204 1.52 1.46 10.73
N CYS A 205 2.32 0.41 10.83
CA CYS A 205 2.18 -0.59 11.90
C CYS A 205 2.77 -0.11 13.25
N PHE A 206 3.92 0.54 13.23
CA PHE A 206 4.69 0.87 14.43
C PHE A 206 4.83 2.37 14.70
N GLY A 207 4.35 3.24 13.79
CA GLY A 207 4.40 4.69 13.99
C GLY A 207 5.79 5.30 13.83
N PHE A 208 6.71 4.62 13.14
CA PHE A 208 8.02 5.17 12.81
C PHE A 208 7.91 6.32 11.81
N GLN A 209 8.84 7.27 11.90
CA GLN A 209 8.94 8.33 10.90
C GLN A 209 9.37 7.75 9.55
N PRO A 210 8.97 8.35 8.40
CA PRO A 210 9.27 7.79 7.09
C PRO A 210 10.77 7.55 6.84
N LEU A 211 11.62 8.49 7.27
CA LEU A 211 13.08 8.34 7.14
C LEU A 211 13.63 7.20 8.00
N ASP A 212 13.20 7.11 9.26
CA ASP A 212 13.62 6.04 10.17
C ASP A 212 13.17 4.68 9.62
N ALA A 213 11.91 4.57 9.18
CA ALA A 213 11.36 3.35 8.63
C ALA A 213 12.13 2.85 7.39
N LEU A 214 12.54 3.76 6.51
CA LEU A 214 13.30 3.43 5.32
C LEU A 214 14.71 2.93 5.66
N LEU A 215 15.37 3.53 6.66
CA LEU A 215 16.65 3.04 7.17
C LEU A 215 16.54 1.64 7.77
N LEU A 216 15.47 1.37 8.53
CA LEU A 216 15.23 0.05 9.13
C LEU A 216 14.98 -1.02 8.07
N VAL A 217 14.18 -0.73 7.04
CA VAL A 217 13.94 -1.67 5.94
C VAL A 217 15.23 -2.00 5.18
N ARG A 218 16.12 -1.01 4.98
CA ARG A 218 17.42 -1.25 4.35
C ARG A 218 18.35 -2.10 5.20
N SER A 219 18.35 -1.87 6.52
CA SER A 219 19.10 -2.68 7.48
C SER A 219 18.65 -4.14 7.42
N LEU A 220 17.33 -4.38 7.43
CA LEU A 220 16.74 -5.72 7.33
C LEU A 220 17.07 -6.46 6.02
N LYS A 221 17.23 -5.72 4.92
CA LYS A 221 17.60 -6.28 3.60
C LYS A 221 19.10 -6.55 3.44
N SER A 222 19.94 -5.88 4.22
CA SER A 222 21.40 -5.96 4.10
C SER A 222 22.07 -6.55 5.35
N PRO A 223 21.64 -7.72 5.86
CA PRO A 223 22.24 -8.30 7.06
C PRO A 223 23.70 -8.79 6.83
N GLU A 224 24.18 -8.84 5.59
CA GLU A 224 25.46 -9.46 5.20
C GLU A 224 26.67 -8.51 5.13
N ALA A 225 26.52 -7.20 5.39
CA ALA A 225 27.64 -6.26 5.22
C ALA A 225 28.67 -6.25 6.37
N GLU A 226 28.38 -6.88 7.51
CA GLU A 226 29.29 -6.88 8.68
C GLU A 226 30.00 -8.23 8.95
N ALA A 227 29.77 -9.27 8.15
CA ALA A 227 30.38 -10.59 8.36
C ALA A 227 31.74 -10.80 7.66
N SER A 228 32.29 -9.79 6.98
CA SER A 228 33.51 -9.94 6.14
C SER A 228 34.70 -9.05 6.50
N GLU A 229 34.75 -8.47 7.70
CA GLU A 229 35.92 -7.70 8.18
C GLU A 229 36.45 -8.18 9.54
N GLU A 230 36.58 -9.49 9.77
CA GLU A 230 37.48 -10.01 10.82
C GLU A 230 38.22 -11.29 10.33
N GLU A 231 39.24 -11.11 9.50
CA GLU A 231 40.43 -11.96 9.57
C GLU A 231 41.68 -11.06 9.60
N PRO A 232 42.28 -10.83 10.78
CA PRO A 232 43.66 -10.44 10.90
C PRO A 232 44.46 -11.63 11.42
N ILE A 233 44.96 -12.50 10.54
CA ILE A 233 45.93 -13.53 10.97
C ILE A 233 47.05 -13.70 9.93
N GLU A 234 48.19 -13.11 10.33
CA GLU A 234 49.62 -13.40 10.05
C GLU A 234 50.19 -13.32 8.62
#